data_AF-A0A818NAV8-F1
#
_entry.id   AF-A0A818NAV8-F1
#
_cell.length_a   1.000
_cell.length_b   1.000
_cell.length_c   1.000
_cell.angle_alpha   90.00
_cell.angle_beta   90.00
_cell.angle_gamma   90.00
#
_symmetry.space_group_name_H-M   'P 1'
#
loop_
_entity.id
_entity.type
_entity.pdbx_description
1 polymer ?
#
loop_
_entity_poly.entity_id
_entity_poly.type
_entity_poly.pdbx_seq_one_letter_code
_entity_poly.pdbx_strand_id
1 'polypeptide(L)'
;EIDDLECCPYCPYAVIVDNPDDKIFRCLNPECMKETCRLCKEPNHIPLRCDEVEKGIELEMRKFIEEHVTEAMIRKCPRCTQRFYKVEGCNKMTCSSCGLFICYVCRETINGYDHFTNNEK
;
A
#
# COMPACT_ATOMS: atom_id res chain seq x y z
N GLU A 1 -3.97 17.42 -40.95
CA GLU A 1 -4.28 16.96 -39.60
C GLU A 1 -5.80 16.78 -39.51
N ILE A 2 -6.28 15.80 -38.74
CA ILE A 2 -7.71 15.69 -38.44
C ILE A 2 -7.87 16.38 -37.09
N ASP A 3 -8.64 17.47 -37.08
CA ASP A 3 -8.94 18.20 -35.85
C ASP A 3 -9.68 17.26 -34.88
N ASP A 4 -9.34 17.37 -33.59
CA ASP A 4 -9.98 16.65 -32.47
C ASP A 4 -9.85 15.11 -32.45
N LEU A 5 -8.90 14.53 -33.20
CA LEU A 5 -8.55 13.10 -33.09
C LEU A 5 -7.80 12.81 -31.77
N GLU A 6 -8.37 11.95 -30.94
CA GLU A 6 -7.72 11.45 -29.72
C GLU A 6 -7.47 9.95 -29.75
N CYS A 7 -6.33 9.54 -29.19
CA CYS A 7 -5.87 8.15 -29.15
C CYS A 7 -5.91 7.58 -27.74
N CYS A 8 -6.24 6.30 -27.64
CA CYS A 8 -6.09 5.53 -26.41
C CYS A 8 -4.60 5.34 -26.08
N PRO A 9 -4.15 5.56 -24.84
CA PRO A 9 -2.74 5.38 -24.46
C PRO A 9 -2.34 3.91 -24.28
N TYR A 10 -3.28 2.96 -24.37
CA TYR A 10 -3.05 1.54 -24.09
C TYR A 10 -3.32 0.61 -25.27
N CYS A 11 -3.88 1.11 -26.37
CA CYS A 11 -4.13 0.32 -27.58
C CYS A 11 -4.26 1.22 -28.81
N PRO A 12 -4.30 0.68 -30.04
CA PRO A 12 -4.39 1.47 -31.26
C PRO A 12 -5.74 2.19 -31.52
N TYR A 13 -6.71 2.09 -30.60
CA TYR A 13 -8.01 2.75 -30.75
C TYR A 13 -7.87 4.28 -30.74
N ALA A 14 -8.50 4.95 -31.70
CA ALA A 14 -8.58 6.39 -31.78
C ALA A 14 -9.98 6.82 -32.23
N VAL A 15 -10.42 7.98 -31.77
CA VAL A 15 -11.75 8.53 -32.06
C VAL A 15 -11.70 10.05 -32.04
N ILE A 16 -12.58 10.69 -32.81
CA ILE A 16 -12.79 12.13 -32.74
C ILE A 16 -13.70 12.41 -31.56
N VAL A 17 -13.30 13.32 -30.66
CA VAL A 17 -14.10 13.64 -29.48
C VAL A 17 -15.02 14.82 -29.79
N ASP A 18 -16.32 14.57 -29.82
CA ASP A 18 -17.33 15.58 -30.19
C ASP A 18 -17.43 16.75 -29.19
N ASN A 19 -17.20 16.48 -27.90
CA ASN A 19 -17.26 17.50 -26.85
C ASN A 19 -15.84 17.85 -26.34
N PRO A 20 -15.31 19.06 -26.62
CA PRO A 20 -13.99 19.47 -26.13
C PRO A 20 -13.92 19.58 -24.60
N ASP A 21 -15.05 19.76 -23.91
CA ASP A 21 -15.10 19.89 -22.45
C ASP A 21 -15.10 18.54 -21.71
N ASP A 22 -15.24 17.42 -22.43
CA ASP A 22 -15.14 16.10 -21.80
C ASP A 22 -13.75 15.93 -21.19
N LYS A 23 -13.68 15.48 -19.94
CA LYS A 23 -12.42 15.25 -19.23
C LYS A 23 -11.96 13.79 -19.27
N ILE A 24 -12.86 12.90 -19.68
CA ILE A 24 -12.65 11.45 -19.73
C ILE A 24 -12.67 10.98 -21.18
N PHE A 25 -11.62 10.29 -21.60
CA PHE A 25 -11.57 9.52 -22.84
C PHE A 25 -12.03 8.10 -22.55
N ARG A 26 -12.99 7.59 -23.34
CA ARG A 26 -13.49 6.22 -23.22
C ARG A 26 -13.07 5.41 -24.44
N CYS A 27 -12.23 4.41 -24.22
CA CYS A 27 -11.84 3.50 -25.29
C CYS A 27 -13.00 2.55 -25.64
N LEU A 28 -13.41 2.50 -26.91
CA LEU A 28 -14.47 1.57 -27.37
C LEU A 28 -13.93 0.29 -28.00
N ASN A 29 -12.61 0.05 -27.94
CA ASN A 29 -12.07 -1.27 -28.27
C ASN A 29 -12.53 -2.28 -27.20
N PRO A 30 -13.30 -3.32 -27.55
CA PRO A 30 -13.84 -4.31 -26.60
C PRO A 30 -12.78 -5.02 -25.77
N GLU A 31 -11.56 -5.16 -26.29
CA GLU A 31 -10.44 -5.78 -25.56
C GLU A 31 -9.77 -4.81 -24.56
N CYS A 32 -9.97 -3.50 -24.72
CA CYS A 32 -9.33 -2.48 -23.89
C CYS A 32 -10.30 -1.86 -22.89
N MET A 33 -11.38 -1.22 -23.37
CA MET A 33 -12.43 -0.57 -22.57
C MET A 33 -11.96 0.37 -21.45
N LYS A 34 -10.69 0.81 -21.47
CA LYS A 34 -10.12 1.68 -20.43
C LYS A 34 -10.66 3.10 -20.57
N GLU A 35 -10.86 3.73 -19.42
CA GLU A 35 -11.16 5.16 -19.32
C GLU A 35 -9.94 5.91 -18.82
N THR A 36 -9.59 7.01 -19.48
CA THR A 36 -8.42 7.83 -19.13
C THR A 36 -8.77 9.30 -19.04
N CYS A 37 -7.97 10.05 -18.28
CA CYS A 37 -8.04 11.50 -18.29
C CYS A 37 -7.56 12.04 -19.64
N ARG A 38 -8.36 12.90 -20.29
CA ARG A 38 -7.96 13.53 -21.56
C ARG A 38 -6.74 14.44 -21.43
N LEU A 39 -6.54 15.03 -20.25
CA LEU A 39 -5.45 15.98 -19.98
C LEU A 39 -4.11 15.29 -19.69
N CYS A 40 -4.08 14.30 -18.79
CA CYS A 40 -2.84 13.65 -18.38
C CYS A 40 -2.65 12.23 -18.94
N LYS A 41 -3.63 11.69 -19.67
CA LYS A 41 -3.65 10.34 -20.28
C LYS A 41 -3.49 9.17 -19.29
N GLU A 42 -3.47 9.43 -18.00
CA GLU A 42 -3.54 8.44 -16.93
C GLU A 42 -4.95 7.86 -16.76
N PRO A 43 -5.14 6.76 -16.01
CA PRO A 43 -6.46 6.21 -15.71
C PRO A 43 -7.42 7.27 -15.16
N ASN A 44 -8.70 7.13 -15.47
CA ASN A 44 -9.75 8.02 -15.00
C ASN A 44 -9.68 8.20 -13.47
N HIS A 45 -9.57 9.46 -13.04
CA HIS A 45 -9.34 9.84 -11.65
C HIS A 45 -10.35 10.89 -11.14
N ILE A 46 -11.44 11.15 -11.88
CA ILE A 46 -12.51 12.06 -11.41
C ILE A 46 -13.14 11.45 -10.14
N PRO A 47 -13.33 12.25 -9.05
CA PRO A 47 -13.39 13.71 -9.01
C PRO A 47 -12.07 14.47 -8.82
N LEU A 48 -10.93 13.79 -8.69
CA LEU A 48 -9.63 14.42 -8.45
C LEU A 48 -9.12 15.18 -9.69
N ARG A 49 -8.45 16.31 -9.46
CA ARG A 49 -7.65 17.02 -10.45
C ARG A 49 -6.36 16.25 -10.73
N CYS A 50 -5.74 16.46 -11.90
CA CYS A 50 -4.57 15.69 -12.33
C CYS A 50 -3.36 15.78 -11.38
N ASP A 51 -3.25 16.90 -10.65
CA ASP A 51 -2.23 17.22 -9.65
C ASP A 51 -2.59 16.74 -8.22
N GLU A 52 -3.83 16.30 -7.99
CA GLU A 52 -4.26 15.69 -6.72
C GLU A 52 -4.11 14.16 -6.74
N VAL A 53 -3.81 13.58 -7.90
CA VAL A 53 -3.56 12.14 -8.02
C VAL A 53 -2.15 11.86 -7.51
N GLU A 54 -2.06 11.14 -6.40
CA GLU A 54 -0.80 10.61 -5.86
C GLU A 54 -0.09 9.78 -6.93
N LYS A 55 1.11 10.18 -7.35
CA LYS A 55 1.85 9.58 -8.47
C LYS A 55 3.33 9.41 -8.15
N GLY A 56 3.94 8.42 -8.81
CA GLY A 56 5.38 8.19 -8.81
C GLY A 56 5.98 8.11 -7.41
N ILE A 57 6.97 8.97 -7.14
CA ILE A 57 7.82 8.93 -5.95
C ILE A 57 7.00 9.05 -4.65
N GLU A 58 5.95 9.88 -4.60
CA GLU A 58 5.16 10.06 -3.37
C GLU A 58 4.45 8.76 -2.96
N LEU A 59 3.77 8.12 -3.93
CA LEU A 59 3.11 6.83 -3.73
C LEU A 59 4.11 5.74 -3.32
N GLU A 60 5.26 5.70 -3.99
CA GLU A 60 6.32 4.73 -3.69
C GLU A 60 6.91 4.94 -2.30
N MET A 61 7.18 6.19 -1.90
CA MET A 61 7.66 6.54 -0.57
C MET A 61 6.64 6.16 0.51
N ARG A 62 5.35 6.47 0.31
CA ARG A 62 4.29 6.08 1.25
C ARG A 62 4.23 4.57 1.40
N LYS A 63 4.18 3.82 0.29
CA LYS A 63 4.18 2.34 0.32
C LYS A 63 5.41 1.78 1.03
N PHE A 64 6.59 2.32 0.72
CA PHE A 64 7.83 1.91 1.36
C PHE A 64 7.74 2.09 2.89
N ILE A 65 7.28 3.26 3.36
CA ILE A 65 7.11 3.53 4.79
C ILE A 65 6.08 2.57 5.41
N GLU A 66 4.91 2.41 4.79
CA GLU A 66 3.84 1.53 5.27
C GLU A 66 4.30 0.07 5.39
N GLU A 67 5.04 -0.43 4.41
CA GLU A 67 5.62 -1.79 4.40
C GLU A 67 6.63 -1.97 5.53
N HIS A 68 7.55 -1.02 5.71
CA HIS A 68 8.58 -1.09 6.75
C HIS A 68 7.98 -0.95 8.16
N VAL A 69 6.97 -0.10 8.34
CA VAL A 69 6.22 0.01 9.60
C VAL A 69 5.51 -1.31 9.90
N THR A 70 4.85 -1.90 8.91
CA THR A 70 4.16 -3.18 9.06
C THR A 70 5.15 -4.29 9.42
N GLU A 71 6.29 -4.38 8.74
CA GLU A 71 7.34 -5.34 9.07
C GLU A 71 7.90 -5.12 10.48
N ALA A 72 8.11 -3.85 10.89
CA ALA A 72 8.59 -3.49 12.21
C ALA A 72 7.61 -3.84 13.35
N MET A 73 6.32 -4.09 13.06
CA MET A 73 5.34 -4.59 14.03
C MET A 73 5.37 -6.11 14.19
N ILE A 74 5.92 -6.84 13.21
CA ILE A 74 6.02 -8.29 13.26
C ILE A 74 7.16 -8.69 14.19
N ARG A 75 6.91 -9.66 15.07
CA ARG A 75 7.93 -10.34 15.86
C ARG A 75 8.03 -11.79 15.41
N LYS A 76 9.22 -12.37 15.56
CA LYS A 76 9.50 -13.77 15.25
C LYS A 76 9.91 -14.48 16.54
N CYS A 77 9.38 -15.67 16.76
CA CYS A 77 9.82 -16.49 17.88
C CYS A 77 11.29 -16.89 17.69
N PRO A 78 12.20 -16.64 18.65
CA PRO A 78 13.62 -16.97 18.51
C PRO A 78 13.87 -18.49 18.46
N ARG A 79 12.89 -19.31 18.87
CA ARG A 79 12.98 -20.77 18.84
C ARG A 79 12.39 -21.39 17.57
N CYS A 80 11.15 -21.05 17.21
CA CYS A 80 10.43 -21.71 16.10
C CYS A 80 10.14 -20.78 14.92
N THR A 81 10.59 -19.53 14.96
CA THR A 81 10.42 -18.51 13.89
C THR A 81 8.99 -18.09 13.56
N GLN A 82 7.98 -18.63 14.26
CA GLN A 82 6.58 -18.24 14.10
C GLN A 82 6.44 -16.72 14.23
N ARG A 83 5.76 -16.11 13.25
CA ARG A 83 5.46 -14.68 13.23
C ARG A 83 4.26 -14.38 14.13
N PHE A 84 4.32 -13.29 14.88
CA PHE A 84 3.23 -12.82 15.73
C PHE A 84 3.27 -11.30 15.90
N TYR A 85 2.12 -10.72 16.25
CA TYR A 85 1.95 -9.30 16.57
C TYR A 85 1.84 -9.10 18.08
N LYS A 86 1.99 -7.85 18.53
CA LYS A 86 1.72 -7.48 19.93
C LYS A 86 0.26 -7.78 20.27
N VAL A 87 0.02 -8.38 21.43
CA VAL A 87 -1.30 -8.40 22.06
C VAL A 87 -1.43 -7.14 22.89
N GLU A 88 -2.55 -6.43 22.79
CA GLU A 88 -2.77 -5.18 23.52
C GLU A 88 -2.52 -5.33 25.02
N GLY A 89 -1.94 -4.30 25.64
CA GLY A 89 -1.76 -4.22 27.09
C GLY A 89 -0.65 -5.09 27.70
N CYS A 90 0.01 -5.98 26.96
CA CYS A 90 1.04 -6.85 27.52
C CYS A 90 2.31 -6.93 26.66
N ASN A 91 3.48 -6.67 27.27
CA ASN A 91 4.78 -6.87 26.62
C ASN A 91 5.31 -8.30 26.77
N LYS A 92 4.72 -9.12 27.66
CA LYS A 92 5.02 -10.55 27.80
C LYS A 92 4.21 -11.32 26.74
N MET A 93 4.88 -11.77 25.70
CA MET A 93 4.28 -12.54 24.61
C MET A 93 4.47 -14.03 24.84
N THR A 94 3.49 -14.85 24.46
CA THR A 94 3.60 -16.31 24.48
C THR A 94 3.54 -16.83 23.05
N CYS A 95 4.54 -17.58 22.61
CA CYS A 95 4.51 -18.21 21.30
C CYS A 95 3.45 -19.33 21.28
N SER A 96 2.44 -19.20 20.42
CA SER A 96 1.37 -20.18 20.29
C SER A 96 1.84 -21.57 19.83
N SER A 97 2.93 -21.62 19.04
CA SER A 97 3.43 -22.89 18.49
C SER A 97 4.36 -23.66 19.45
N CYS A 98 5.13 -22.97 20.30
CA CYS A 98 6.14 -23.63 21.15
C CYS A 98 6.12 -23.21 22.62
N GLY A 99 5.16 -22.38 23.03
CA GLY A 99 4.95 -21.95 24.43
C GLY A 99 6.02 -21.02 25.00
N LEU A 100 7.00 -20.58 24.21
CA LEU A 100 8.08 -19.72 24.69
C LEU A 100 7.57 -18.33 25.08
N PHE A 101 8.00 -17.81 26.23
CA PHE A 101 7.74 -16.41 26.60
C PHE A 101 8.82 -15.48 26.05
N ILE A 102 8.38 -14.38 25.45
CA ILE A 102 9.24 -13.44 24.72
C ILE A 102 8.82 -12.01 25.10
N CYS A 103 9.77 -11.13 25.36
CA CYS A 103 9.48 -9.71 25.53
C CYS A 103 9.25 -9.03 24.17
N TYR A 104 8.13 -8.34 24.00
CA TYR A 104 7.82 -7.62 22.76
C TYR A 104 8.81 -6.48 22.44
N VAL A 105 9.37 -5.86 23.48
CA VAL A 105 10.23 -4.68 23.38
C VAL A 105 11.67 -5.08 23.04
N CYS A 106 12.34 -5.85 23.90
CA CYS A 106 13.74 -6.23 23.69
C CYS A 106 13.92 -7.49 22.82
N ARG A 107 12.84 -8.24 22.53
CA ARG A 107 12.83 -9.48 21.73
C ARG A 107 13.54 -10.67 22.38
N GLU A 108 13.93 -10.55 23.64
CA GLU A 108 14.58 -11.62 24.39
C GLU A 108 13.58 -12.66 24.91
N THR A 109 14.10 -13.86 25.16
CA THR A 109 13.36 -14.89 25.88
C THR A 109 13.30 -14.51 27.35
N ILE A 110 12.13 -14.64 27.97
CA ILE A 110 11.90 -14.25 29.37
C ILE A 110 11.28 -15.39 30.16
N ASN A 111 11.39 -15.34 31.48
CA ASN A 111 10.73 -16.26 32.39
C ASN A 111 9.64 -15.50 33.16
N GLY A 112 8.39 -15.59 32.71
CA GLY A 112 7.28 -14.95 33.42
C GLY A 112 7.30 -13.42 33.31
N TYR A 113 7.03 -12.74 34.43
CA TYR A 113 6.97 -11.28 34.52
C TYR A 113 8.21 -10.66 35.19
N ASP A 114 9.15 -11.46 35.68
CA ASP A 114 10.35 -11.01 36.39
C ASP A 114 11.24 -10.08 35.53
N HIS A 115 11.17 -10.22 34.20
CA HIS A 115 11.84 -9.33 33.26
C HIS A 115 11.36 -7.86 33.34
N PHE A 116 10.14 -7.61 33.81
CA PHE A 116 9.53 -6.28 33.84
C PHE A 116 9.54 -5.63 35.23
N THR A 117 10.02 -6.33 36.25
CA THR A 117 9.97 -5.84 37.64
C THR A 117 11.14 -4.94 38.01
N ASN A 118 12.20 -4.89 37.20
CA ASN A 118 13.33 -3.99 37.42
C ASN A 118 13.18 -2.73 36.56
N ASN A 119 12.65 -1.68 37.19
CA ASN A 119 12.51 -0.33 36.64
C ASN A 119 13.86 0.42 36.63
N GLU A 120 14.95 -0.22 36.21
CA GLU A 120 16.23 0.48 36.02
C GLU A 120 16.33 0.91 34.56
N LYS A 121 15.87 2.15 34.32
CA LYS A 121 16.31 2.95 33.19
C LYS A 121 17.68 3.54 33.49
#